data_AF-A0A961UK66-F1
#
_entry.id   AF-A0A961UK66-F1
#
_cell.length_a   1.000
_cell.length_b   1.000
_cell.length_c   1.000
_cell.angle_alpha   90.00
_cell.angle_beta   90.00
_cell.angle_gamma   90.00
#
_symmetry.space_group_name_H-M   'P 1'
#
loop_
_entity.id
_entity.type
_entity.pdbx_description
1 polymer ?
#
loop_
_entity_poly.entity_id
_entity_poly.type
_entity_poly.pdbx_seq_one_letter_code
_entity_poly.pdbx_strand_id
1 'polypeptide(L)'
;MSKNNQSTAPAQADIVAEADRLASRLAAAREAMGSVIFGQDDVIEKALVTILSGGHALLVGVPGLAKTKLVETLGTVLGLDASRVQFTPDLMPSDILGSEVLEEDSKGKRSFRFIPGPVFCQLLMADEINRASPRT
;
A
#
# COMPACT_ATOMS: atom_id res chain seq x y z
N MET A 1 -14.62 -31.98 -31.62
CA MET A 1 -14.69 -30.51 -31.66
C MET A 1 -13.68 -29.96 -30.65
N SER A 2 -12.42 -29.81 -31.07
CA SER A 2 -11.34 -29.27 -30.23
C SER A 2 -11.34 -27.75 -30.33
N LYS A 3 -11.56 -27.05 -29.22
CA LYS A 3 -11.26 -25.62 -29.11
C LYS A 3 -9.83 -25.48 -28.60
N ASN A 4 -8.92 -25.09 -29.50
CA ASN A 4 -7.56 -24.69 -29.18
C ASN A 4 -7.59 -23.38 -28.39
N ASN A 5 -7.15 -23.43 -27.14
CA ASN A 5 -6.87 -22.25 -26.33
C ASN A 5 -5.38 -21.93 -26.45
N GLN A 6 -4.99 -21.14 -27.45
CA GLN A 6 -3.63 -20.61 -27.56
C GLN A 6 -3.58 -19.25 -26.88
N SER A 7 -2.98 -19.22 -25.69
CA SER A 7 -2.50 -18.01 -25.04
C SER A 7 -1.30 -17.49 -25.84
N THR A 8 -1.50 -16.50 -26.70
CA THR A 8 -0.42 -15.86 -27.48
C THR A 8 0.38 -14.94 -26.58
N ALA A 9 1.67 -15.22 -26.41
CA ALA A 9 2.62 -14.30 -25.76
C ALA A 9 2.67 -12.97 -26.54
N PRO A 10 2.78 -11.82 -25.86
CA PRO A 10 2.84 -10.52 -26.53
C PRO A 10 4.05 -10.43 -27.46
N ALA A 11 3.88 -9.78 -28.62
CA ALA A 11 4.99 -9.59 -29.55
C ALA A 11 6.03 -8.65 -28.93
N GLN A 12 7.31 -8.81 -29.29
CA GLN A 12 8.41 -8.00 -28.74
C GLN A 12 8.18 -6.49 -28.88
N ALA A 13 7.55 -6.05 -29.97
CA ALA A 13 7.20 -4.64 -30.20
C ALA A 13 6.16 -4.11 -29.20
N ASP A 14 5.21 -4.96 -28.77
CA ASP A 14 4.19 -4.59 -27.79
C ASP A 14 4.80 -4.40 -26.39
N ILE A 15 5.77 -5.25 -26.02
CA ILE A 15 6.48 -5.15 -24.74
C ILE A 15 7.26 -3.83 -24.65
N VAL A 16 7.97 -3.45 -25.71
CA VAL A 16 8.73 -2.20 -25.75
C VAL A 16 7.81 -0.99 -25.63
N ALA A 17 6.71 -0.97 -26.40
CA ALA A 17 5.74 0.12 -26.35
C ALA A 17 5.07 0.25 -24.97
N GLU A 18 4.79 -0.85 -24.28
CA GLU A 18 4.24 -0.82 -22.92
C GLU A 18 5.27 -0.36 -21.88
N ALA A 19 6.54 -0.78 -22.03
CA ALA A 19 7.63 -0.31 -21.19
C ALA A 19 7.83 1.21 -21.30
N ASP A 20 7.78 1.78 -22.51
CA ASP A 20 7.90 3.22 -22.72
C ASP A 20 6.75 4.02 -22.09
N ARG A 21 5.52 3.48 -22.16
CA ARG A 21 4.35 4.08 -21.49
C ARG A 21 4.50 4.05 -19.98
N LEU A 22 4.95 2.92 -19.43
CA LEU A 22 5.21 2.78 -18.00
C LEU A 22 6.29 3.75 -17.55
N ALA A 23 7.42 3.83 -18.26
CA ALA A 23 8.50 4.76 -17.96
C ALA A 23 8.00 6.22 -17.94
N SER A 24 7.19 6.60 -18.93
CA SER A 24 6.60 7.94 -19.00
C SER A 24 5.68 8.24 -17.80
N ARG A 25 4.84 7.27 -17.40
CA ARG A 25 3.96 7.41 -16.23
C ARG A 25 4.76 7.50 -14.93
N LEU A 26 5.83 6.73 -14.79
CA LEU A 26 6.71 6.78 -13.62
C LEU A 26 7.47 8.10 -13.52
N ALA A 27 7.90 8.67 -14.64
CA ALA A 27 8.51 9.99 -14.67
C ALA A 27 7.52 11.07 -14.18
N ALA A 28 6.29 11.05 -14.69
CA ALA A 28 5.24 11.97 -14.25
C ALA A 28 4.89 11.79 -12.75
N ALA A 29 4.84 10.55 -12.26
CA ALA A 29 4.61 10.28 -10.84
C ALA A 29 5.74 10.84 -9.95
N ARG A 30 7.00 10.66 -10.37
CA ARG A 30 8.17 11.22 -9.65
C ARG A 30 8.14 12.73 -9.61
N GLU A 31 7.82 13.39 -10.71
CA GLU A 31 7.70 14.85 -10.78
C GLU A 31 6.60 15.36 -9.85
N ALA A 32 5.42 14.73 -9.87
CA ALA A 32 4.32 15.07 -8.97
C ALA A 32 4.72 14.91 -7.48
N MET A 33 5.44 13.84 -7.13
CA MET A 33 5.95 13.62 -5.77
C MET A 33 6.99 14.67 -5.37
N GLY A 34 7.91 15.03 -6.27
CA GLY A 34 8.95 16.05 -6.05
C GLY A 34 8.40 17.46 -5.81
N SER A 35 7.17 17.74 -6.25
CA SER A 35 6.48 19.01 -5.93
C SER A 35 6.03 19.13 -4.46
N VAL A 36 5.95 18.01 -3.74
CA VAL A 36 5.49 17.93 -2.34
C VAL A 36 6.63 17.56 -1.39
N ILE A 37 7.53 16.67 -1.82
CA ILE A 37 8.63 16.15 -1.02
C ILE A 37 9.95 16.70 -1.57
N PHE A 38 10.50 17.72 -0.90
CA PHE A 38 11.71 18.40 -1.35
C PHE A 38 12.99 17.69 -0.89
N GLY A 39 13.94 17.52 -1.82
CA GLY A 39 15.29 17.05 -1.52
C GLY A 39 15.40 15.57 -1.10
N GLN A 40 14.43 14.74 -1.51
CA GLN A 40 14.35 13.32 -1.15
C GLN A 40 14.16 12.42 -2.39
N ASP A 41 14.77 12.78 -3.52
CA ASP A 41 14.58 12.09 -4.80
C ASP A 41 14.94 10.60 -4.71
N ASP A 42 16.06 10.27 -4.07
CA ASP A 42 16.50 8.89 -3.82
C ASP A 42 15.49 8.08 -2.98
N VAL A 43 14.81 8.72 -2.03
CA VAL A 43 13.82 8.06 -1.18
C VAL A 43 12.54 7.80 -1.96
N ILE A 44 12.09 8.77 -2.76
CA ILE A 44 10.95 8.61 -3.69
C ILE A 44 11.23 7.45 -4.66
N GLU A 45 12.42 7.43 -5.26
CA GLU A 45 12.87 6.36 -6.15
C GLU A 45 12.77 4.98 -5.50
N LYS A 46 13.41 4.82 -4.34
CA LYS A 46 13.43 3.53 -3.62
C LYS A 46 12.04 3.10 -3.17
N ALA A 47 11.19 4.05 -2.77
CA ALA A 47 9.81 3.75 -2.42
C ALA A 47 9.00 3.24 -3.62
N LEU A 48 9.13 3.90 -4.78
CA LEU A 48 8.51 3.45 -6.03
C LEU A 48 8.98 2.05 -6.43
N VAL A 49 10.29 1.80 -6.42
CA VAL A 49 10.85 0.47 -6.71
C VAL A 49 10.29 -0.59 -5.75
N THR A 50 10.20 -0.25 -4.46
CA THR A 50 9.64 -1.15 -3.44
C THR A 50 8.19 -1.50 -3.74
N ILE A 51 7.34 -0.50 -4.01
CA ILE A 51 5.92 -0.72 -4.30
C ILE A 51 5.75 -1.56 -5.58
N LEU A 52 6.45 -1.21 -6.65
CA LEU A 52 6.34 -1.89 -7.95
C LEU A 52 6.86 -3.33 -7.92
N SER A 53 7.79 -3.63 -7.01
CA SER A 53 8.30 -5.00 -6.79
C SER A 53 7.46 -5.80 -5.78
N GLY A 54 6.40 -5.21 -5.21
CA GLY A 54 5.58 -5.85 -4.18
C GLY A 54 6.31 -6.03 -2.84
N GLY A 55 7.35 -5.24 -2.59
CA GLY A 55 8.16 -5.29 -1.37
C GLY A 55 7.63 -4.43 -0.23
N HIS A 56 8.37 -4.43 0.87
CA HIS A 56 8.13 -3.57 2.03
C HIS A 56 9.38 -2.75 2.35
N ALA A 57 9.19 -1.48 2.74
CA ALA A 57 10.28 -0.59 3.09
C ALA A 57 10.20 -0.17 4.56
N LEU A 58 11.37 -0.07 5.21
CA LEU A 58 11.52 0.54 6.52
C LEU A 58 12.08 1.96 6.36
N LEU A 59 11.29 2.96 6.72
CA LEU A 59 11.71 4.37 6.68
C LEU A 59 12.31 4.78 8.03
N VAL A 60 13.63 4.84 8.10
CA VAL A 60 14.36 5.29 9.30
C VAL A 60 14.80 6.74 9.13
N GLY A 61 14.52 7.57 10.12
CA GLY A 61 14.98 8.96 10.14
C GLY A 61 14.42 9.72 11.33
N VAL A 62 14.98 10.88 11.63
CA VAL A 62 14.53 11.73 12.73
C VAL A 62 13.09 12.22 12.52
N PRO A 63 12.37 12.61 13.59
CA PRO A 63 11.06 13.27 13.48
C PRO A 63 11.12 14.50 12.56
N GLY A 64 10.03 14.75 11.83
CA GLY A 64 9.92 15.91 10.94
C GLY A 64 10.45 15.74 9.51
N LEU A 65 11.04 14.59 9.14
CA LEU A 65 11.52 14.32 7.78
C LEU A 65 10.43 13.89 6.79
N ALA A 66 9.21 14.42 6.93
CA ALA A 66 8.12 14.19 5.99
C ALA A 66 7.80 12.70 5.68
N LYS A 67 8.15 11.74 6.55
CA LYS A 67 7.89 10.30 6.35
C LYS A 67 6.40 10.00 6.11
N THR A 68 5.54 10.58 6.96
CA THR A 68 4.08 10.51 6.81
C THR A 68 3.63 11.11 5.49
N LYS A 69 4.13 12.31 5.18
CA LYS A 69 3.79 13.03 3.95
C LYS A 69 4.21 12.25 2.71
N LEU A 70 5.35 11.59 2.72
CA LEU A 70 5.83 10.74 1.64
C LEU A 70 4.83 9.62 1.35
N VAL A 71 4.40 8.87 2.38
CA VAL A 71 3.48 7.74 2.20
C VAL A 71 2.09 8.21 1.75
N GLU A 72 1.57 9.30 2.31
CA GLU A 72 0.30 9.92 1.86
C GLU A 72 0.39 10.38 0.39
N THR A 73 1.51 10.98 0.01
CA THR A 73 1.75 11.46 -1.36
C THR A 73 1.87 10.29 -2.33
N LEU A 74 2.58 9.22 -1.96
CA LEU A 74 2.66 7.98 -2.73
C LEU A 74 1.27 7.39 -2.97
N GLY A 75 0.45 7.25 -1.91
CA GLY A 75 -0.92 6.74 -2.02
C GLY A 75 -1.78 7.59 -2.95
N THR A 76 -1.71 8.92 -2.81
CA THR A 76 -2.48 9.87 -3.62
C THR A 76 -2.06 9.86 -5.09
N VAL A 77 -0.76 9.99 -5.38
CA VAL A 77 -0.24 10.09 -6.76
C VAL A 77 -0.42 8.77 -7.53
N LEU A 78 -0.28 7.63 -6.84
CA LEU A 78 -0.45 6.31 -7.45
C LEU A 78 -1.91 5.85 -7.46
N GLY A 79 -2.82 6.55 -6.79
CA GLY A 79 -4.23 6.18 -6.68
C GLY A 79 -4.46 4.88 -5.91
N LEU A 80 -3.65 4.63 -4.87
CA LEU A 80 -3.71 3.43 -4.05
C LEU A 80 -4.68 3.63 -2.89
N ASP A 81 -5.43 2.58 -2.56
CA ASP A 81 -6.13 2.49 -1.28
C ASP A 81 -5.09 2.44 -0.15
N ALA A 82 -4.94 3.57 0.55
CA ALA A 82 -3.91 3.78 1.55
C ALA A 82 -4.52 3.84 2.94
N SER A 83 -3.86 3.18 3.89
CA SER A 83 -4.27 3.14 5.29
C SER A 83 -3.09 3.43 6.21
N ARG A 84 -3.36 3.88 7.43
CA ARG A 84 -2.35 4.24 8.43
C ARG A 84 -2.67 3.58 9.77
N VAL A 85 -1.65 2.98 10.37
CA VAL A 85 -1.67 2.44 11.74
C VAL A 85 -0.58 3.10 12.54
N GLN A 86 -0.95 3.68 13.68
CA GLN A 86 -0.01 4.19 14.66
C GLN A 86 0.30 3.09 15.67
N PHE A 87 1.56 2.69 15.79
CA PHE A 87 1.95 1.66 16.74
C PHE A 87 2.05 2.25 18.15
N THR A 88 1.32 1.65 19.09
CA THR A 88 1.36 1.94 20.53
C THR A 88 1.63 0.64 21.30
N PRO A 89 2.12 0.71 22.56
CA PRO A 89 2.36 -0.49 23.39
C PRO A 89 1.10 -1.34 23.64
N ASP A 90 -0.05 -0.69 23.56
CA ASP A 90 -1.40 -1.16 23.80
C ASP A 90 -2.12 -1.64 22.53
N LEU A 91 -1.53 -1.43 21.34
CA LEU A 91 -2.09 -1.89 20.08
C LEU A 91 -2.26 -3.41 20.08
N MET A 92 -3.47 -3.88 19.76
CA MET A 92 -3.80 -5.30 19.70
C MET A 92 -3.77 -5.81 18.24
N PRO A 93 -3.48 -7.10 17.99
CA PRO A 93 -3.54 -7.67 16.64
C PRO A 93 -4.90 -7.46 15.95
N SER A 94 -6.01 -7.46 16.70
CA SER A 94 -7.36 -7.18 16.19
C SER A 94 -7.53 -5.75 15.68
N ASP A 95 -6.73 -4.79 16.16
CA ASP A 95 -6.79 -3.41 15.66
C ASP A 95 -6.15 -3.28 14.27
N ILE A 96 -5.32 -4.25 13.87
CA ILE A 96 -4.64 -4.31 12.56
C ILE A 96 -5.40 -5.22 11.60
N LEU A 97 -5.72 -6.44 12.06
CA LEU A 97 -6.42 -7.45 11.28
C LEU A 97 -7.92 -7.18 11.20
N GLY A 98 -8.53 -6.59 12.21
CA GLY A 98 -9.98 -6.48 12.34
C GLY A 98 -10.56 -7.47 13.33
N SER A 99 -11.90 -7.48 13.43
CA SER A 99 -12.62 -8.23 14.46
C SER A 99 -13.95 -8.78 13.96
N GLU A 100 -14.43 -9.84 14.59
CA GLU A 100 -15.78 -10.35 14.39
C GLU A 100 -16.73 -9.68 15.39
N VAL A 101 -17.80 -9.07 14.88
CA VAL A 101 -18.86 -8.49 15.70
C VAL A 101 -20.12 -9.35 15.62
N LEU A 102 -20.81 -9.50 16.74
CA LEU A 102 -22.11 -10.14 16.78
C LEU A 102 -23.18 -9.11 16.40
N GLU A 103 -23.86 -9.34 15.29
CA GLU A 103 -25.02 -8.55 14.87
C GLU A 103 -26.31 -9.32 15.11
N GLU A 104 -27.34 -8.59 15.52
CA GLU A 104 -28.70 -9.10 15.67
C GLU A 104 -29.59 -8.39 14.65
N ASP A 105 -30.25 -9.15 13.78
CA ASP A 105 -31.19 -8.58 12.82
C ASP A 105 -32.51 -8.16 13.50
N SER A 106 -33.36 -7.44 12.76
CA SER A 106 -34.67 -6.99 13.26
C SER A 106 -35.64 -8.12 13.62
N LYS A 107 -35.29 -9.38 13.33
CA LYS A 107 -36.05 -10.59 13.66
C LYS A 107 -35.41 -11.39 14.81
N GLY A 108 -34.36 -10.88 15.45
CA GLY A 108 -33.68 -11.49 16.58
C GLY A 108 -32.66 -12.58 16.20
N LYS A 109 -32.32 -12.74 14.91
CA LYS A 109 -31.30 -13.70 14.50
C LYS A 109 -29.91 -13.11 14.72
N ARG A 110 -29.09 -13.86 15.44
CA ARG A 110 -27.70 -13.53 15.73
C ARG A 110 -26.76 -14.10 14.66
N SER A 111 -25.85 -13.28 14.15
CA SER A 111 -24.79 -13.69 13.22
C SER A 111 -23.50 -12.95 13.50
N PHE A 112 -22.36 -13.60 13.26
CA PHE A 112 -21.06 -12.94 13.29
C PHE A 112 -20.76 -12.29 11.94
N ARG A 113 -20.30 -11.03 11.97
CA ARG A 113 -19.81 -10.30 10.80
C ARG A 113 -18.37 -9.87 11.03
N PHE A 114 -17.49 -10.17 10.09
CA PHE A 114 -16.12 -9.69 10.10
C PHE A 114 -16.05 -8.22 9.66
N ILE A 115 -15.33 -7.41 10.44
CA ILE A 115 -14.96 -6.04 10.10
C ILE A 115 -13.46 -6.06 9.79
N PRO A 116 -13.05 -5.86 8.52
CA PRO A 116 -11.64 -5.85 8.16
C PRO A 116 -10.92 -4.67 8.83
N GLY A 117 -9.73 -4.95 9.34
CA GLY A 117 -8.84 -3.92 9.89
C GLY A 117 -8.09 -3.14 8.80
N PRO A 118 -7.27 -2.16 9.22
CA PRO A 118 -6.56 -1.25 8.32
C PRO A 118 -5.53 -1.92 7.41
N VAL A 119 -5.11 -3.16 7.68
CA VAL A 119 -4.15 -3.89 6.84
C VAL A 119 -4.73 -4.28 5.48
N PHE A 120 -6.06 -4.31 5.34
CA PHE A 120 -6.75 -4.64 4.09
C PHE A 120 -6.79 -3.44 3.15
N CYS A 121 -5.61 -3.01 2.69
CA CYS A 121 -5.41 -1.89 1.77
C CYS A 121 -4.29 -2.22 0.77
N GLN A 122 -4.03 -1.33 -0.19
CA GLN A 122 -2.94 -1.45 -1.16
C GLN A 122 -1.62 -0.83 -0.67
N LEU A 123 -1.69 0.14 0.24
CA LEU A 123 -0.52 0.78 0.84
C LEU A 123 -0.75 1.05 2.33
N LEU A 124 0.00 0.38 3.20
CA LEU A 124 -0.10 0.55 4.66
C LEU A 124 1.09 1.34 5.21
N MET A 125 0.80 2.45 5.91
CA MET A 125 1.77 3.12 6.75
C MET A 125 1.72 2.58 8.18
N ALA A 126 2.76 1.86 8.61
CA ALA A 126 2.95 1.44 10.00
C ALA A 126 3.89 2.44 10.72
N ASP A 127 3.31 3.45 11.39
CA ASP A 127 4.07 4.51 12.03
C ASP A 127 4.54 4.10 13.44
N GLU A 128 5.73 4.54 13.82
CA GLU A 128 6.39 4.23 15.11
C GLU A 128 6.40 2.73 15.48
N ILE A 129 6.65 1.86 14.49
CA ILE A 129 6.63 0.38 14.64
C ILE A 129 7.43 -0.14 15.84
N ASN A 130 8.47 0.59 16.25
CA ASN A 130 9.30 0.29 17.40
C ASN A 130 8.62 0.50 18.77
N ARG A 131 7.39 1.05 18.82
CA ARG A 131 6.61 1.22 20.06
C ARG A 131 5.69 0.05 20.39
N ALA A 132 5.43 -0.85 19.44
CA ALA A 132 4.62 -2.04 19.75
C ALA A 132 5.38 -3.01 20.63
N SER A 133 4.69 -3.56 21.62
CA SER A 133 5.20 -4.69 22.40
C SER A 133 5.01 -5.99 21.61
N PRO A 134 5.96 -6.95 21.70
CA PRO A 134 5.76 -8.27 21.10
C PRO A 134 4.50 -8.93 21.67
N ARG A 135 3.57 -9.32 20.79
CA ARG A 135 2.40 -10.11 21.15
C ARG A 135 2.29 -11.30 20.19
N THR A 136 2.01 -12.47 20.75
CA THR A 136 1.77 -13.73 20.03
C THR A 136 0.29 -13.98 19.88
#